data_AF-A0A9E6AGL9-F1
#
_entry.id   AF-A0A9E6AGL9-F1
#
_cell.length_a   1.000
_cell.length_b   1.000
_cell.length_c   1.000
_cell.angle_alpha   90.00
_cell.angle_beta   90.00
_cell.angle_gamma   90.00
#
_symmetry.space_group_name_H-M   'P 1'
#
loop_
_entity.id
_entity.type
_entity.pdbx_description
1 polymer ?
#
loop_
_entity_poly.entity_id
_entity_poly.type
_entity_poly.pdbx_seq_one_letter_code
_entity_poly.pdbx_strand_id
1 'polypeptide(L)'
;MLLSRFWYVVLSLAIGVLLFVLSLAHGIHNRFGTRVLNERLSSDSQVVSWYMKNDARERSAQLVKFALNPDVARYLAKSSANESKIPREARSKVRAALNRVASTIPKNQGFDAVFAVDQQGRVVAHLGYEQASGMDDFELGGYPVVADALHGYIRDDTLMLDRLYRVVSRPVELEVGRMPAGAVVGARIIDDRFARELSLRTGAAVAFYANGRRQSSGAPAGFDRSQLDRVITDLAAVESDVDYNKKGRSAVRIVGGNLGLVYARLPGEAWALGGGYVVGRVTNELASPFAFLTAADDTDKGKVNMPLVVLSTLAALFLGMLFSFVEHTRPLKVFASQVKLFGKGEVELQPSNFRGTYRTITSDLNDGIDNAVSKGGGSRRAADLSQVLGDMPDQPQMSAFSFPGEEETPPPSGPFDAPPSSVSAPLPSVPGGGPPVSSRGLPEPSAGPSSPSAKKAPLPIPTPTPSPAAVAPAAAAPAAAAPAAAAPADEDPDEEWQVIYKDFVAAKEKCGEKTDGFTYEKFKQTLRKNRDAIVRRHKVKRVKFSVYEKQGKAALKASPIKS
;
A
#
# COMPACT_ATOMS: atom_id res chain seq x y z
N MET A 1 -28.81 -14.12 -40.55
CA MET A 1 -27.92 -13.02 -40.11
C MET A 1 -28.13 -12.61 -38.65
N LEU A 2 -28.82 -13.40 -37.82
CA LEU A 2 -29.00 -13.08 -36.39
C LEU A 2 -27.89 -13.72 -35.54
N LEU A 3 -27.41 -14.92 -35.89
CA LEU A 3 -26.38 -15.62 -35.13
C LEU A 3 -25.00 -14.95 -35.27
N SER A 4 -24.61 -14.53 -36.47
CA SER A 4 -23.38 -13.79 -36.73
C SER A 4 -23.38 -12.42 -36.04
N ARG A 5 -24.50 -11.67 -36.10
CA ARG A 5 -24.66 -10.40 -35.37
C ARG A 5 -24.59 -10.63 -33.85
N PHE A 6 -25.23 -11.67 -33.34
CA PHE A 6 -25.11 -12.09 -31.94
C PHE A 6 -23.67 -12.45 -31.57
N TRP A 7 -22.92 -13.15 -32.43
CA TRP A 7 -21.52 -13.48 -32.19
C TRP A 7 -20.61 -12.24 -32.14
N TYR A 8 -20.84 -11.23 -32.98
CA TYR A 8 -20.13 -9.95 -32.87
C TYR A 8 -20.44 -9.22 -31.56
N VAL A 9 -21.68 -9.29 -31.05
CA VAL A 9 -22.02 -8.77 -29.72
C VAL A 9 -21.27 -9.53 -28.62
N VAL A 10 -21.25 -10.87 -28.65
CA VAL A 10 -20.49 -11.70 -27.69
C VAL A 10 -19.00 -11.38 -27.74
N LEU A 11 -18.41 -11.23 -28.92
CA LEU A 11 -17.00 -10.86 -29.09
C LEU A 11 -16.71 -9.45 -28.54
N SER A 12 -17.58 -8.48 -28.81
CA SER A 12 -17.43 -7.12 -28.29
C SER A 12 -17.51 -7.08 -26.75
N LEU A 13 -18.40 -7.88 -26.15
CA LEU A 13 -18.52 -8.03 -24.70
C LEU A 13 -17.28 -8.72 -24.10
N ALA A 14 -16.74 -9.75 -24.75
CA ALA A 14 -15.50 -10.41 -24.31
C ALA A 14 -14.30 -9.44 -24.33
N ILE A 15 -14.17 -8.60 -25.38
CA ILE A 15 -13.16 -7.54 -25.46
C ILE A 15 -13.37 -6.51 -24.34
N GLY A 16 -14.60 -6.08 -24.09
CA GLY A 16 -14.94 -5.18 -22.99
C GLY A 16 -14.55 -5.73 -21.61
N VAL A 17 -14.81 -7.01 -21.35
CA VAL A 17 -14.40 -7.70 -20.11
C VAL A 17 -12.87 -7.76 -20.00
N LEU A 18 -12.14 -8.06 -21.09
CA LEU A 18 -10.67 -8.09 -21.09
C LEU A 18 -10.07 -6.70 -20.79
N LEU A 19 -10.59 -5.64 -21.42
CA LEU A 19 -10.16 -4.26 -21.16
C LEU A 19 -10.48 -3.83 -19.73
N PHE A 20 -11.63 -4.22 -19.19
CA PHE A 20 -11.99 -3.98 -17.79
C PHE A 20 -11.03 -4.69 -16.82
N VAL A 21 -10.74 -5.98 -17.03
CA VAL A 21 -9.81 -6.76 -16.20
C VAL A 21 -8.40 -6.16 -16.25
N LEU A 22 -7.92 -5.76 -17.44
CA LEU A 22 -6.61 -5.11 -17.59
C LEU A 22 -6.54 -3.76 -16.86
N SER A 23 -7.60 -2.95 -16.95
CA SER A 23 -7.70 -1.66 -16.25
C SER A 23 -7.77 -1.83 -14.74
N LEU A 24 -8.47 -2.86 -14.26
CA LEU A 24 -8.56 -3.21 -12.85
C LEU A 24 -7.21 -3.74 -12.32
N ALA A 25 -6.51 -4.59 -13.08
CA ALA A 25 -5.18 -5.08 -12.75
C ALA A 25 -4.15 -3.94 -12.63
N HIS A 26 -4.17 -3.01 -13.60
CA HIS A 26 -3.36 -1.79 -13.58
C HIS A 26 -3.64 -0.90 -12.36
N GLY A 27 -4.92 -0.60 -12.08
CA GLY A 27 -5.31 0.19 -10.92
C GLY A 27 -4.97 -0.48 -9.59
N ILE A 28 -5.04 -1.82 -9.52
CA ILE A 28 -4.59 -2.61 -8.37
C ILE A 28 -3.06 -2.52 -8.22
N HIS A 29 -2.31 -2.71 -9.31
CA HIS A 29 -0.84 -2.68 -9.30
C HIS A 29 -0.31 -1.32 -8.80
N ASN A 30 -0.77 -0.21 -9.39
CA ASN A 30 -0.33 1.12 -8.96
C ASN A 30 -0.69 1.38 -7.49
N ARG A 31 -1.91 1.05 -7.03
CA ARG A 31 -2.32 1.18 -5.61
C ARG A 31 -1.47 0.34 -4.65
N PHE A 32 -1.07 -0.87 -5.04
CA PHE A 32 -0.13 -1.67 -4.24
C PHE A 32 1.28 -1.07 -4.27
N GLY A 33 1.74 -0.59 -5.42
CA GLY A 33 3.01 0.13 -5.58
C GLY A 33 3.13 1.33 -4.65
N THR A 34 2.14 2.24 -4.65
CA THR A 34 2.13 3.41 -3.75
C THR A 34 2.08 3.00 -2.27
N ARG A 35 1.37 1.92 -1.90
CA ARG A 35 1.35 1.42 -0.50
C ARG A 35 2.71 0.88 -0.06
N VAL A 36 3.33 0.03 -0.88
CA VAL A 36 4.66 -0.55 -0.60
C VAL A 36 5.73 0.55 -0.57
N LEU A 37 5.66 1.53 -1.46
CA LEU A 37 6.49 2.73 -1.44
C LEU A 37 6.36 3.48 -0.12
N ASN A 38 5.14 3.76 0.33
CA ASN A 38 4.88 4.51 1.56
C ASN A 38 5.44 3.80 2.79
N GLU A 39 5.25 2.49 2.88
CA GLU A 39 5.77 1.66 3.97
C GLU A 39 7.30 1.61 3.95
N ARG A 40 7.91 1.42 2.77
CA ARG A 40 9.37 1.46 2.59
C ARG A 40 9.96 2.81 2.99
N LEU A 41 9.49 3.93 2.43
CA LEU A 41 10.01 5.26 2.74
C LEU A 41 9.87 5.64 4.22
N SER A 42 8.77 5.24 4.86
CA SER A 42 8.58 5.44 6.30
C SER A 42 9.60 4.63 7.12
N SER A 43 9.85 3.37 6.72
CA SER A 43 10.87 2.50 7.33
C SER A 43 12.28 3.02 7.09
N ASP A 44 12.64 3.40 5.87
CA ASP A 44 13.96 3.95 5.52
C ASP A 44 14.25 5.22 6.32
N SER A 45 13.26 6.12 6.46
CA SER A 45 13.38 7.31 7.30
C SER A 45 13.55 6.97 8.80
N GLN A 46 12.95 5.88 9.30
CA GLN A 46 13.24 5.39 10.66
C GLN A 46 14.67 4.84 10.77
N VAL A 47 15.15 4.08 9.77
CA VAL A 47 16.51 3.55 9.72
C VAL A 47 17.56 4.67 9.73
N VAL A 48 17.35 5.76 8.97
CA VAL A 48 18.21 6.96 9.03
C VAL A 48 18.24 7.55 10.45
N SER A 49 17.06 7.77 11.07
CA SER A 49 16.98 8.30 12.43
C SER A 49 17.68 7.41 13.46
N TRP A 50 17.50 6.10 13.38
CA TRP A 50 18.16 5.13 14.27
C TRP A 50 19.67 5.10 14.05
N TYR A 51 20.14 5.13 12.81
CA TYR A 51 21.58 5.21 12.51
C TYR A 51 22.20 6.48 13.10
N MET A 52 21.57 7.65 12.95
CA MET A 52 22.08 8.92 13.51
C MET A 52 22.10 8.95 15.04
N LYS A 53 21.24 8.18 15.71
CA LYS A 53 21.27 7.99 17.18
C LYS A 53 22.35 7.00 17.60
N ASN A 54 22.53 5.92 16.84
CA ASN A 54 23.54 4.91 17.13
C ASN A 54 24.97 5.43 16.89
N ASP A 55 25.22 6.12 15.77
CA ASP A 55 26.52 6.76 15.46
C ASP A 55 26.89 7.79 16.54
N ALA A 56 25.94 8.59 17.03
CA ALA A 56 26.18 9.50 18.16
C ALA A 56 26.49 8.76 19.48
N ARG A 57 25.83 7.62 19.75
CA ARG A 57 26.12 6.80 20.94
C ARG A 57 27.51 6.16 20.86
N GLU A 58 27.89 5.60 19.72
CA GLU A 58 29.23 5.04 19.48
C GLU A 58 30.32 6.12 19.60
N ARG A 59 30.05 7.31 19.06
CA ARG A 59 30.93 8.49 19.21
C ARG A 59 31.05 8.96 20.65
N SER A 60 29.94 9.02 21.41
CA SER A 60 29.97 9.36 22.84
C SER A 60 30.89 8.43 23.64
N ALA A 61 30.92 7.14 23.29
CA ALA A 61 31.83 6.17 23.90
C ALA A 61 33.31 6.43 23.54
N GLN A 62 33.61 6.85 22.31
CA GLN A 62 34.98 7.27 21.96
C GLN A 62 35.38 8.60 22.65
N LEU A 63 34.42 9.51 22.84
CA LEU A 63 34.66 10.83 23.44
C LEU A 63 35.11 10.72 24.92
N VAL A 64 34.75 9.63 25.60
CA VAL A 64 35.26 9.28 26.95
C VAL A 64 36.79 9.30 27.01
N LYS A 65 37.49 8.82 25.97
CA LYS A 65 38.96 8.77 25.93
C LYS A 65 39.60 10.16 25.97
N PHE A 66 38.91 11.19 25.47
CA PHE A 66 39.37 12.57 25.54
C PHE A 66 39.05 13.18 26.91
N ALA A 67 37.85 12.93 27.44
CA ALA A 67 37.41 13.45 28.73
C ALA A 67 38.20 12.88 29.92
N LEU A 68 38.62 11.61 29.86
CA LEU A 68 39.48 10.99 30.89
C LEU A 68 40.96 11.33 30.76
N ASN A 69 41.36 12.18 29.81
CA ASN A 69 42.77 12.52 29.64
C ASN A 69 43.21 13.58 30.68
N PRO A 70 44.22 13.31 31.52
CA PRO A 70 44.60 14.20 32.61
C PRO A 70 45.22 15.53 32.13
N ASP A 71 45.88 15.55 30.97
CA ASP A 71 46.35 16.79 30.37
C ASP A 71 45.14 17.66 29.96
N VAL A 72 44.12 17.06 29.32
CA VAL A 72 42.90 17.80 28.91
C VAL A 72 42.21 18.40 30.14
N ALA A 73 41.92 17.61 31.17
CA ALA A 73 41.26 18.10 32.39
C ALA A 73 42.06 19.20 33.11
N ARG A 74 43.37 18.99 33.32
CA ARG A 74 44.24 19.93 34.03
C ARG A 74 44.42 21.26 33.28
N TYR A 75 44.56 21.21 31.95
CA TYR A 75 44.78 22.42 31.16
C TYR A 75 43.49 23.14 30.78
N LEU A 76 42.34 22.46 30.72
CA LEU A 76 41.03 23.13 30.70
C LEU A 76 40.76 23.86 32.01
N ALA A 77 40.98 23.23 33.18
CA ALA A 77 40.83 23.92 34.47
C ALA A 77 41.72 25.18 34.60
N LYS A 78 42.96 25.13 34.09
CA LYS A 78 43.84 26.30 33.99
C LYS A 78 43.31 27.41 33.07
N SER A 79 42.55 27.08 32.02
CA SER A 79 41.88 28.07 31.15
C SER A 79 40.66 28.65 31.85
N SER A 80 39.83 27.79 32.45
CA SER A 80 38.63 28.14 33.21
C SER A 80 38.92 29.08 34.39
N ALA A 81 40.10 28.94 35.02
CA ALA A 81 40.57 29.87 36.07
C ALA A 81 41.04 31.24 35.55
N ASN A 82 41.11 31.47 34.23
CA ASN A 82 41.53 32.74 33.64
C ASN A 82 40.41 33.33 32.77
N GLU A 83 39.59 34.17 33.39
CA GLU A 83 38.47 34.86 32.73
C GLU A 83 38.93 35.73 31.56
N SER A 84 40.10 36.38 31.66
CA SER A 84 40.55 37.37 30.67
C SER A 84 40.97 36.80 29.32
N LYS A 85 41.67 35.66 29.28
CA LYS A 85 42.18 35.04 28.05
C LYS A 85 42.63 33.60 28.25
N ILE A 86 42.54 32.83 27.17
CA ILE A 86 43.03 31.45 27.12
C ILE A 86 44.58 31.43 27.21
N PRO A 87 45.19 30.74 28.18
CA PRO A 87 46.65 30.64 28.27
C PRO A 87 47.27 29.91 27.08
N ARG A 88 48.34 30.46 26.48
CA ARG A 88 49.08 29.81 25.37
C ARG A 88 49.59 28.40 25.73
N GLU A 89 50.02 28.20 26.99
CA GLU A 89 50.41 26.88 27.50
C GLU A 89 49.22 25.90 27.38
N ALA A 90 48.03 26.29 27.86
CA ALA A 90 46.83 25.45 27.82
C ALA A 90 46.46 25.08 26.37
N ARG A 91 46.42 26.05 25.44
CA ARG A 91 46.16 25.77 24.02
C ARG A 91 47.10 24.70 23.46
N SER A 92 48.41 24.85 23.69
CA SER A 92 49.42 23.92 23.17
C SER A 92 49.30 22.51 23.78
N LYS A 93 49.08 22.43 25.09
CA LYS A 93 49.03 21.17 25.84
C LYS A 93 47.74 20.39 25.58
N VAL A 94 46.59 21.07 25.56
CA VAL A 94 45.32 20.44 25.19
C VAL A 94 45.38 19.97 23.73
N ARG A 95 45.86 20.77 22.77
CA ARG A 95 46.00 20.34 21.37
C ARG A 95 46.90 19.11 21.21
N ALA A 96 48.00 19.02 21.97
CA ALA A 96 48.87 17.85 21.98
C ALA A 96 48.17 16.61 22.58
N ALA A 97 47.41 16.78 23.67
CA ALA A 97 46.66 15.71 24.31
C ALA A 97 45.51 15.20 23.42
N LEU A 98 44.74 16.09 22.79
CA LEU A 98 43.71 15.72 21.82
C LEU A 98 44.31 14.90 20.67
N ASN A 99 45.44 15.34 20.09
CA ASN A 99 46.11 14.60 18.99
C ASN A 99 46.54 13.19 19.43
N ARG A 100 47.13 13.08 20.64
CA ARG A 100 47.54 11.80 21.22
C ARG A 100 46.34 10.86 21.35
N VAL A 101 45.22 11.33 21.90
CA VAL A 101 43.99 10.52 22.04
C VAL A 101 43.39 10.15 20.68
N ALA A 102 43.28 11.10 19.76
CA ALA A 102 42.72 10.87 18.42
C ALA A 102 43.49 9.78 17.65
N SER A 103 44.82 9.71 17.79
CA SER A 103 45.64 8.66 17.18
C SER A 103 45.33 7.23 17.65
N THR A 104 44.67 7.07 18.81
CA THR A 104 44.26 5.76 19.36
C THR A 104 42.88 5.30 18.89
N ILE A 105 42.16 6.12 18.13
CA ILE A 105 40.78 5.84 17.70
C ILE A 105 40.80 5.38 16.23
N PRO A 106 40.19 4.23 15.90
CA PRO A 106 40.07 3.77 14.51
C PRO A 106 39.41 4.82 13.62
N LYS A 107 39.93 5.03 12.40
CA LYS A 107 39.48 6.12 11.49
C LYS A 107 37.96 6.11 11.19
N ASN A 108 37.31 4.95 11.22
CA ASN A 108 35.85 4.81 11.03
C ASN A 108 35.02 5.25 12.26
N GLN A 109 35.62 5.25 13.45
CA GLN A 109 35.03 5.69 14.72
C GLN A 109 35.56 7.06 15.18
N GLY A 110 36.60 7.56 14.52
CA GLY A 110 37.18 8.88 14.74
C GLY A 110 36.24 10.01 14.33
N PHE A 111 36.57 11.21 14.79
CA PHE A 111 35.85 12.45 14.49
C PHE A 111 36.53 13.17 13.33
N ASP A 112 35.74 13.88 12.51
CA ASP A 112 36.30 14.79 11.50
C ASP A 112 36.86 16.04 12.19
N ALA A 113 36.21 16.53 13.26
CA ALA A 113 36.73 17.59 14.12
C ALA A 113 36.53 17.30 15.62
N VAL A 114 37.43 17.81 16.47
CA VAL A 114 37.31 17.74 17.94
C VAL A 114 37.64 19.10 18.54
N PHE A 115 36.82 19.58 19.46
CA PHE A 115 37.00 20.84 20.18
C PHE A 115 37.09 20.58 21.68
N ALA A 116 37.95 21.32 22.37
CA ALA A 116 38.02 21.36 23.83
C ALA A 116 37.66 22.78 24.29
N VAL A 117 36.67 22.88 25.16
CA VAL A 117 35.97 24.11 25.55
C VAL A 117 36.16 24.32 27.06
N ASP A 118 36.48 25.54 27.50
CA ASP A 118 36.55 25.87 28.93
C ASP A 118 35.19 26.23 29.55
N GLN A 119 35.14 26.48 30.86
CA GLN A 119 33.90 26.82 31.57
C GLN A 119 33.21 28.09 31.05
N GLN A 120 33.97 29.02 30.45
CA GLN A 120 33.44 30.22 29.81
C GLN A 120 32.84 29.95 28.42
N GLY A 121 32.99 28.74 27.86
CA GLY A 121 32.49 28.41 26.53
C GLY A 121 33.48 28.65 25.39
N ARG A 122 34.73 29.01 25.70
CA ARG A 122 35.76 29.35 24.72
C ARG A 122 36.52 28.12 24.25
N VAL A 123 36.86 28.05 22.96
CA VAL A 123 37.60 26.91 22.41
C VAL A 123 39.09 27.04 22.71
N VAL A 124 39.55 26.28 23.71
CA VAL A 124 40.96 26.24 24.14
C VAL A 124 41.84 25.57 23.09
N ALA A 125 41.34 24.51 22.46
CA ALA A 125 42.03 23.82 21.38
C ALA A 125 41.03 23.08 20.47
N HIS A 126 41.45 22.85 19.23
CA HIS A 126 40.66 22.10 18.26
C HIS A 126 41.58 21.23 17.38
N LEU A 127 40.99 20.23 16.72
CA LEU A 127 41.56 19.37 15.68
C LEU A 127 40.60 19.28 14.50
N GLY A 128 41.12 19.18 13.27
CA GLY A 128 40.34 18.90 12.06
C GLY A 128 39.30 19.97 11.68
N TYR A 129 39.53 21.20 12.12
CA TYR A 129 38.67 22.36 11.84
C TYR A 129 39.54 23.59 11.68
N GLU A 130 40.28 23.64 10.57
CA GLU A 130 41.31 24.64 10.31
C GLU A 130 40.76 26.07 10.30
N GLN A 131 39.46 26.24 10.03
CA GLN A 131 38.72 27.51 10.05
C GLN A 131 38.84 28.26 11.40
N ALA A 132 38.96 27.55 12.53
CA ALA A 132 39.18 28.18 13.85
C ALA A 132 40.66 28.49 14.15
N SER A 133 41.60 28.13 13.27
CA SER A 133 43.03 28.36 13.51
C SER A 133 43.37 29.84 13.38
N GLY A 134 43.82 30.45 14.48
CA GLY A 134 44.13 31.89 14.53
C GLY A 134 42.96 32.78 14.90
N MET A 135 41.77 32.22 15.15
CA MET A 135 40.67 32.93 15.81
C MET A 135 40.88 32.84 17.32
N ASP A 136 41.14 33.97 17.98
CA ASP A 136 41.33 34.00 19.43
C ASP A 136 39.99 33.93 20.21
N ASP A 137 38.91 34.42 19.60
CA ASP A 137 37.56 34.55 20.15
C ASP A 137 36.59 33.49 19.61
N PHE A 138 37.09 32.31 19.18
CA PHE A 138 36.22 31.22 18.73
C PHE A 138 35.59 30.51 19.93
N GLU A 139 34.26 30.63 20.07
CA GLU A 139 33.48 30.09 21.17
C GLU A 139 32.43 29.09 20.68
N LEU A 140 32.15 28.09 21.51
CA LEU A 140 31.07 27.11 21.27
C LEU A 140 30.08 27.05 22.46
N GLY A 141 30.31 27.80 23.55
CA GLY A 141 29.44 27.78 24.74
C GLY A 141 27.99 28.20 24.49
N GLY A 142 27.74 29.01 23.46
CA GLY A 142 26.38 29.43 23.08
C GLY A 142 25.50 28.29 22.51
N TYR A 143 26.09 27.17 22.09
CA TYR A 143 25.33 26.03 21.58
C TYR A 143 24.78 25.20 22.75
N PRO A 144 23.45 24.88 22.79
CA PRO A 144 22.83 24.15 23.89
C PRO A 144 23.51 22.81 24.22
N VAL A 145 23.98 22.09 23.20
CA VAL A 145 24.73 20.84 23.34
C VAL A 145 26.04 20.99 24.13
N VAL A 146 26.69 22.15 24.04
CA VAL A 146 27.94 22.46 24.75
C VAL A 146 27.63 23.03 26.13
N ALA A 147 26.63 23.91 26.25
CA ALA A 147 26.15 24.41 27.52
C ALA A 147 25.71 23.26 28.46
N ASP A 148 24.92 22.30 27.98
CA ASP A 148 24.53 21.09 28.72
C ASP A 148 25.78 20.32 29.23
N ALA A 149 26.83 20.21 28.42
CA ALA A 149 28.07 19.53 28.79
C ALA A 149 28.94 20.28 29.80
N LEU A 150 28.95 21.62 29.76
CA LEU A 150 29.60 22.42 30.80
C LEU A 150 28.88 22.29 32.16
N HIS A 151 27.58 21.96 32.15
CA HIS A 151 26.80 21.63 33.35
C HIS A 151 26.85 20.14 33.76
N GLY A 152 27.66 19.31 33.10
CA GLY A 152 27.84 17.89 33.47
C GLY A 152 27.00 16.88 32.67
N TYR A 153 26.17 17.32 31.71
CA TYR A 153 25.33 16.43 30.92
C TYR A 153 26.04 15.90 29.67
N ILE A 154 25.78 14.65 29.31
CA ILE A 154 26.26 14.07 28.05
C ILE A 154 25.17 14.32 27.00
N ARG A 155 25.51 15.00 25.91
CA ARG A 155 24.55 15.34 24.86
C ARG A 155 25.06 15.05 23.46
N ASP A 156 24.11 14.94 22.55
CA ASP A 156 24.33 14.84 21.12
C ASP A 156 23.36 15.79 20.42
N ASP A 157 23.83 16.46 19.37
CA ASP A 157 23.01 17.38 18.57
C ASP A 157 23.50 17.40 17.11
N THR A 158 22.87 18.20 16.26
CA THR A 158 23.35 18.53 14.92
C THR A 158 23.49 20.05 14.82
N LEU A 159 24.73 20.52 14.65
CA LEU A 159 25.04 21.95 14.54
C LEU A 159 25.29 22.33 13.09
N MET A 160 25.02 23.59 12.76
CA MET A 160 25.45 24.21 11.51
C MET A 160 26.60 25.17 11.80
N LEU A 161 27.82 24.78 11.40
CA LEU A 161 29.00 25.64 11.43
C LEU A 161 29.27 26.13 9.99
N ASP A 162 30.48 25.94 9.45
CA ASP A 162 30.71 26.10 8.00
C ASP A 162 29.90 25.10 7.16
N ARG A 163 29.54 23.96 7.77
CA ARG A 163 28.77 22.84 7.22
C ARG A 163 27.91 22.22 8.32
N LEU A 164 27.09 21.25 7.95
CA LEU A 164 26.29 20.48 8.89
C LEU A 164 27.14 19.41 9.58
N TYR A 165 27.22 19.45 10.91
CA TYR A 165 27.97 18.47 11.71
C TYR A 165 27.05 17.74 12.69
N ARG A 166 27.19 16.41 12.75
CA ARG A 166 26.67 15.62 13.87
C ARG A 166 27.65 15.73 15.02
N VAL A 167 27.23 16.32 16.13
CA VAL A 167 28.11 16.55 17.28
C VAL A 167 27.69 15.73 18.49
N VAL A 168 28.67 15.44 19.34
CA VAL A 168 28.50 14.85 20.66
C VAL A 168 29.39 15.61 21.62
N SER A 169 28.86 15.96 22.79
CA SER A 169 29.57 16.66 23.85
C SER A 169 29.66 15.79 25.11
N ARG A 170 30.75 15.96 25.87
CA ARG A 170 30.90 15.42 27.22
C ARG A 170 31.56 16.44 28.15
N PRO A 171 31.17 16.47 29.43
CA PRO A 171 31.96 17.15 30.46
C PRO A 171 33.36 16.55 30.54
N VAL A 172 34.32 17.38 30.97
CA VAL A 172 35.65 16.96 31.42
C VAL A 172 35.72 17.21 32.92
N GLU A 173 35.73 16.15 33.72
CA GLU A 173 35.83 16.24 35.17
C GLU A 173 37.31 16.20 35.59
N LEU A 174 37.70 17.08 36.51
CA LEU A 174 39.01 17.05 37.18
C LEU A 174 38.89 16.46 38.60
N GLU A 175 37.83 16.83 39.32
CA GLU A 175 37.48 16.34 40.65
C GLU A 175 36.03 15.86 40.64
N VAL A 176 35.77 14.69 41.23
CA VAL A 176 34.41 14.11 41.31
C VAL A 176 33.53 14.99 42.20
N GLY A 177 32.33 15.34 41.71
CA GLY A 177 31.38 16.18 42.46
C GLY A 177 31.67 17.69 42.43
N ARG A 178 32.66 18.14 41.66
CA ARG A 178 32.83 19.55 41.29
C ARG A 178 32.18 19.85 39.93
N MET A 179 32.06 21.14 39.59
CA MET A 179 31.75 21.54 38.22
C MET A 179 32.81 21.01 37.24
N PRO A 180 32.44 20.56 36.04
CA PRO A 180 33.39 20.14 35.02
C PRO A 180 34.45 21.21 34.75
N ALA A 181 35.71 20.81 34.59
CA ALA A 181 36.81 21.70 34.22
C ALA A 181 36.61 22.37 32.84
N GLY A 182 35.75 21.78 32.02
CA GLY A 182 35.33 22.23 30.69
C GLY A 182 34.53 21.12 30.00
N ALA A 183 34.44 21.16 28.67
CA ALA A 183 33.82 20.13 27.85
C ALA A 183 34.72 19.73 26.67
N VAL A 184 34.54 18.51 26.16
CA VAL A 184 35.05 18.12 24.83
C VAL A 184 33.86 17.85 23.92
N VAL A 185 33.93 18.37 22.69
CA VAL A 185 32.93 18.23 21.64
C VAL A 185 33.57 17.50 20.47
N GLY A 186 33.05 16.32 20.12
CA GLY A 186 33.46 15.58 18.93
C GLY A 186 32.42 15.75 17.82
N ALA A 187 32.88 16.10 16.61
CA ALA A 187 32.03 16.38 15.46
C ALA A 187 32.33 15.42 14.30
N ARG A 188 31.28 14.91 13.65
CA ARG A 188 31.33 14.20 12.36
C ARG A 188 30.67 15.05 11.29
N ILE A 189 31.30 15.21 10.14
CA ILE A 189 30.73 15.99 9.03
C ILE A 189 29.59 15.21 8.34
N ILE A 190 28.47 15.87 8.05
CA ILE A 190 27.36 15.29 7.27
C ILE A 190 27.56 15.60 5.79
N ASP A 191 28.59 14.96 5.21
CA ASP A 191 28.96 15.10 3.80
C ASP A 191 28.36 13.99 2.91
N ASP A 192 28.71 13.99 1.62
CA ASP A 192 28.26 12.95 0.69
C ASP A 192 28.79 11.54 1.03
N ARG A 193 29.85 11.39 1.83
CA ARG A 193 30.28 10.06 2.33
C ARG A 193 29.26 9.56 3.35
N PHE A 194 28.88 10.41 4.31
CA PHE A 194 27.84 10.11 5.30
C PHE A 194 26.48 9.77 4.63
N ALA A 195 26.06 10.58 3.67
CA ALA A 195 24.81 10.35 2.94
C ALA A 195 24.86 9.07 2.08
N ARG A 196 26.02 8.71 1.49
CA ARG A 196 26.22 7.42 0.81
C ARG A 196 26.19 6.22 1.77
N GLU A 197 26.78 6.31 2.95
CA GLU A 197 26.70 5.25 3.97
C GLU A 197 25.25 4.94 4.37
N LEU A 198 24.42 5.99 4.54
CA LEU A 198 22.99 5.85 4.80
C LEU A 198 22.22 5.27 3.61
N SER A 199 22.55 5.71 2.39
CA SER A 199 21.94 5.21 1.16
C SER A 199 22.23 3.73 0.92
N LEU A 200 23.45 3.26 1.24
CA LEU A 200 23.81 1.84 1.19
C LEU A 200 23.06 0.98 2.21
N ARG A 201 22.71 1.55 3.38
CA ARG A 201 21.98 0.84 4.46
C ARG A 201 20.48 0.75 4.23
N THR A 202 19.89 1.78 3.61
CA THR A 202 18.45 1.83 3.29
C THR A 202 18.14 1.27 1.90
N GLY A 203 19.09 1.33 0.97
CA GLY A 203 18.81 1.13 -0.46
C GLY A 203 17.90 2.22 -1.04
N ALA A 204 17.81 3.39 -0.39
CA ALA A 204 17.06 4.56 -0.81
C ALA A 204 18.01 5.74 -1.06
N ALA A 205 17.58 6.74 -1.83
CA ALA A 205 18.32 7.99 -1.92
C ALA A 205 18.13 8.80 -0.63
N VAL A 206 19.19 9.42 -0.15
CA VAL A 206 19.19 10.22 1.09
C VAL A 206 19.88 11.55 0.79
N ALA A 207 19.25 12.66 1.15
CA ALA A 207 19.89 13.98 1.06
C ALA A 207 19.63 14.79 2.34
N PHE A 208 20.63 15.56 2.75
CA PHE A 208 20.53 16.48 3.88
C PHE A 208 20.36 17.89 3.37
N TYR A 209 19.56 18.69 4.07
CA TYR A 209 19.31 20.09 3.76
C TYR A 209 19.37 20.95 5.03
N ALA A 210 19.74 22.21 4.86
CA ALA A 210 19.73 23.26 5.89
C ALA A 210 19.76 24.63 5.19
N ASN A 211 19.18 25.67 5.79
CA ASN A 211 19.08 27.01 5.22
C ASN A 211 18.54 27.02 3.77
N GLY A 212 17.49 26.22 3.50
CA GLY A 212 16.86 26.12 2.17
C GLY A 212 17.74 25.51 1.07
N ARG A 213 18.89 24.89 1.40
CA ARG A 213 19.84 24.33 0.43
C ARG A 213 20.22 22.89 0.80
N ARG A 214 20.45 22.06 -0.23
CA ARG A 214 21.03 20.72 -0.05
C ARG A 214 22.48 20.84 0.40
N GLN A 215 22.83 20.19 1.50
CA GLN A 215 24.17 20.14 2.08
C GLN A 215 24.95 18.92 1.62
N SER A 216 24.29 17.75 1.49
CA SER A 216 24.91 16.51 1.01
C SER A 216 23.88 15.52 0.45
N SER A 217 24.35 14.54 -0.32
CA SER A 217 23.51 13.49 -0.92
C SER A 217 24.22 12.15 -1.17
N GLY A 218 23.45 11.08 -1.06
CA GLY A 218 23.82 9.73 -1.43
C GLY A 218 22.64 9.04 -2.12
N ALA A 219 22.91 8.19 -3.10
CA ALA A 219 21.88 7.48 -3.84
C ALA A 219 22.36 6.07 -4.22
N PRO A 220 21.44 5.09 -4.29
CA PRO A 220 21.79 3.71 -4.67
C PRO A 220 22.16 3.63 -6.16
N ALA A 221 22.76 2.52 -6.57
CA ALA A 221 23.05 2.27 -7.97
C ALA A 221 21.76 2.31 -8.83
N GLY A 222 21.83 2.95 -9.99
CA GLY A 222 20.68 3.16 -10.88
C GLY A 222 19.75 4.33 -10.52
N PHE A 223 19.99 5.04 -9.42
CA PHE A 223 19.24 6.26 -9.09
C PHE A 223 19.92 7.50 -9.69
N ASP A 224 19.16 8.31 -10.45
CA ASP A 224 19.61 9.59 -10.98
C ASP A 224 19.65 10.67 -9.89
N ARG A 225 20.85 11.05 -9.46
CA ARG A 225 21.06 12.04 -8.40
C ARG A 225 20.52 13.43 -8.72
N SER A 226 20.35 13.80 -10.00
CA SER A 226 19.76 15.10 -10.35
C SER A 226 18.30 15.24 -9.87
N GLN A 227 17.60 14.11 -9.67
CA GLN A 227 16.26 14.11 -9.10
C GLN A 227 16.24 14.62 -7.65
N LEU A 228 17.37 14.57 -6.93
CA LEU A 228 17.49 15.14 -5.58
C LEU A 228 17.63 16.67 -5.58
N ASP A 229 17.83 17.33 -6.72
CA ASP A 229 17.76 18.79 -6.79
C ASP A 229 16.30 19.28 -6.65
N ARG A 230 15.32 18.46 -7.08
CA ARG A 230 13.87 18.73 -6.93
C ARG A 230 13.41 18.79 -5.47
N VAL A 231 14.17 18.20 -4.56
CA VAL A 231 13.94 18.26 -3.10
C VAL A 231 13.93 19.70 -2.62
N ILE A 232 14.83 20.54 -3.14
CA ILE A 232 14.93 21.95 -2.75
C ILE A 232 13.67 22.71 -3.19
N THR A 233 13.15 22.41 -4.37
CA THR A 233 11.93 23.04 -4.91
C THR A 233 10.67 22.64 -4.14
N ASP A 234 10.54 21.36 -3.75
CA ASP A 234 9.39 20.88 -2.95
C ASP A 234 9.48 21.25 -1.46
N LEU A 235 10.68 21.56 -0.93
CA LEU A 235 10.88 21.91 0.49
C LEU A 235 9.98 23.07 0.96
N ALA A 236 9.80 24.11 0.14
CA ALA A 236 8.88 25.22 0.46
C ALA A 236 7.41 24.76 0.59
N ALA A 237 7.01 23.72 -0.14
CA ALA A 237 5.68 23.10 -0.05
C ALA A 237 5.59 22.02 1.05
N VAL A 238 6.71 21.69 1.71
CA VAL A 238 6.78 20.83 2.91
C VAL A 238 6.66 21.67 4.19
N GLU A 239 7.08 22.93 4.17
CA GLU A 239 6.93 23.83 5.32
C GLU A 239 5.47 24.14 5.69
N SER A 240 4.52 23.98 4.76
CA SER A 240 3.08 24.05 5.03
C SER A 240 2.44 22.72 5.47
N ASP A 241 3.19 21.61 5.47
CA ASP A 241 2.69 20.29 5.88
C ASP A 241 2.51 20.23 7.41
N VAL A 242 1.27 19.96 7.85
CA VAL A 242 0.89 19.93 9.28
C VAL A 242 1.58 18.78 10.02
N ASP A 243 1.81 17.64 9.36
CA ASP A 243 2.50 16.50 9.95
C ASP A 243 4.00 16.76 10.03
N TYR A 244 4.61 17.37 8.99
CA TYR A 244 6.01 17.80 9.06
C TYR A 244 6.24 18.78 10.21
N ASN A 245 5.33 19.74 10.41
CA ASN A 245 5.42 20.71 11.50
C ASN A 245 5.21 20.10 12.89
N LYS A 246 4.22 19.24 13.08
CA LYS A 246 3.85 18.69 14.40
C LYS A 246 4.64 17.45 14.80
N LYS A 247 5.00 16.58 13.85
CA LYS A 247 5.66 15.29 14.08
C LYS A 247 7.14 15.31 13.69
N GLY A 248 7.62 16.39 13.07
CA GLY A 248 8.97 16.45 12.50
C GLY A 248 9.18 15.53 11.30
N ARG A 249 8.11 15.02 10.68
CA ARG A 249 8.16 14.15 9.50
C ARG A 249 6.93 14.37 8.61
N SER A 250 7.13 14.56 7.31
CA SER A 250 6.04 14.74 6.34
C SER A 250 5.28 13.44 6.09
N ALA A 251 4.10 13.55 5.47
CA ALA A 251 3.54 12.44 4.71
C ALA A 251 4.47 12.06 3.52
N VAL A 252 4.17 10.95 2.85
CA VAL A 252 4.87 10.60 1.59
C VAL A 252 4.38 11.52 0.49
N ARG A 253 5.31 12.16 -0.22
CA ARG A 253 5.05 13.13 -1.28
C ARG A 253 5.57 12.59 -2.60
N ILE A 254 4.79 12.71 -3.68
CA ILE A 254 5.24 12.32 -5.03
C ILE A 254 5.62 13.59 -5.79
N VAL A 255 6.90 13.72 -6.13
CA VAL A 255 7.48 14.88 -6.82
C VAL A 255 7.85 14.48 -8.26
N GLY A 256 7.48 15.33 -9.24
CA GLY A 256 7.78 15.08 -10.65
C GLY A 256 7.16 13.79 -11.22
N GLY A 257 6.07 13.30 -10.62
CA GLY A 257 5.32 12.12 -11.06
C GLY A 257 5.92 10.76 -10.72
N ASN A 258 7.23 10.67 -10.47
CA ASN A 258 7.92 9.40 -10.27
C ASN A 258 8.90 9.34 -9.08
N LEU A 259 8.98 10.37 -8.23
CA LEU A 259 9.88 10.37 -7.06
C LEU A 259 9.08 10.47 -5.77
N GLY A 260 9.00 9.37 -5.02
CA GLY A 260 8.43 9.36 -3.67
C GLY A 260 9.45 9.86 -2.65
N LEU A 261 9.09 10.88 -1.88
CA LEU A 261 9.91 11.53 -0.86
C LEU A 261 9.24 11.49 0.52
N VAL A 262 10.04 11.33 1.58
CA VAL A 262 9.66 11.60 2.98
C VAL A 262 10.70 12.49 3.61
N TYR A 263 10.27 13.66 4.08
CA TYR A 263 11.12 14.63 4.78
C TYR A 263 11.04 14.39 6.28
N ALA A 264 12.16 14.55 6.97
CA ALA A 264 12.26 14.50 8.42
C ALA A 264 13.20 15.59 8.93
N ARG A 265 12.81 16.24 10.04
CA ARG A 265 13.62 17.25 10.72
C ARG A 265 14.81 16.60 11.42
N LEU A 266 15.91 17.34 11.47
CA LEU A 266 17.00 17.05 12.39
C LEU A 266 16.63 17.63 13.77
N PRO A 267 16.92 16.92 14.87
CA PRO A 267 16.68 17.46 16.21
C PRO A 267 17.65 18.61 16.55
N GLY A 268 17.29 19.37 17.59
CA GLY A 268 18.09 20.45 18.17
C GLY A 268 18.31 21.64 17.24
N GLU A 269 19.50 22.26 17.29
CA GLU A 269 19.71 23.56 16.62
C GLU A 269 19.50 23.50 15.10
N ALA A 270 19.91 22.41 14.45
CA ALA A 270 19.66 22.21 13.02
C ALA A 270 18.17 22.43 12.66
N TRP A 271 17.20 22.08 13.51
CA TRP A 271 15.78 22.40 13.28
C TRP A 271 15.57 23.91 13.09
N ALA A 272 16.06 24.74 14.02
CA ALA A 272 15.86 26.20 13.98
C ALA A 272 16.38 26.83 12.69
N LEU A 273 17.37 26.20 12.04
CA LEU A 273 17.97 26.59 10.77
C LEU A 273 17.35 25.88 9.54
N GLY A 274 16.12 25.38 9.67
CA GLY A 274 15.41 24.67 8.59
C GLY A 274 16.07 23.35 8.19
N GLY A 275 16.87 22.76 9.09
CA GLY A 275 17.69 21.58 8.87
C GLY A 275 16.93 20.27 8.95
N GLY A 276 17.19 19.39 7.99
CA GLY A 276 16.54 18.09 7.90
C GLY A 276 17.25 17.14 6.95
N TYR A 277 16.62 15.99 6.77
CA TYR A 277 16.96 15.03 5.73
C TYR A 277 15.71 14.57 5.00
N VAL A 278 15.89 14.19 3.75
CA VAL A 278 14.87 13.54 2.94
C VAL A 278 15.34 12.13 2.59
N VAL A 279 14.39 11.21 2.52
CA VAL A 279 14.59 9.88 1.94
C VAL A 279 13.72 9.75 0.70
N GLY A 280 14.29 9.28 -0.39
CA GLY A 280 13.66 9.21 -1.71
C GLY A 280 13.79 7.85 -2.39
N ARG A 281 12.74 7.44 -3.10
CA ARG A 281 12.71 6.27 -3.98
C ARG A 281 11.94 6.60 -5.25
N VAL A 282 12.43 6.10 -6.39
CA VAL A 282 11.70 6.16 -7.65
C VAL A 282 10.47 5.24 -7.57
N THR A 283 9.34 5.72 -8.08
CA THR A 283 8.11 4.95 -8.25
C THR A 283 8.04 4.46 -9.69
N ASN A 284 7.80 3.15 -9.86
CA ASN A 284 7.53 2.57 -11.17
C ASN A 284 6.02 2.41 -11.32
N GLU A 285 5.30 3.54 -11.36
CA GLU A 285 3.86 3.51 -11.67
C GLU A 285 3.68 3.28 -13.18
N LEU A 286 2.78 2.37 -13.53
CA LEU A 286 2.47 2.09 -14.93
C LEU A 286 1.64 3.27 -15.48
N ALA A 287 2.02 3.78 -16.64
CA ALA A 287 1.32 4.91 -17.28
C ALA A 287 0.04 4.51 -18.03
N SER A 288 -0.13 3.23 -18.39
CA SER A 288 -1.32 2.73 -19.08
C SER A 288 -1.66 1.28 -18.70
N PRO A 289 -2.90 0.82 -18.91
CA PRO A 289 -3.26 -0.59 -18.73
C PRO A 289 -2.44 -1.54 -19.61
N PHE A 290 -2.11 -1.15 -20.83
CA PHE A 290 -1.28 -1.95 -21.73
C PHE A 290 0.18 -2.07 -21.26
N ALA A 291 0.71 -1.07 -20.55
CA ALA A 291 2.06 -1.14 -19.98
C ALA A 291 2.21 -2.29 -18.96
N PHE A 292 1.11 -2.78 -18.36
CA PHE A 292 1.12 -3.97 -17.51
C PHE A 292 1.56 -5.22 -18.27
N LEU A 293 1.19 -5.36 -19.54
CA LEU A 293 1.54 -6.51 -20.37
C LEU A 293 3.03 -6.51 -20.75
N THR A 294 3.62 -5.33 -20.94
CA THR A 294 5.05 -5.16 -21.25
C THR A 294 5.94 -5.21 -20.01
N ALA A 295 5.43 -4.78 -18.85
CA ALA A 295 6.16 -4.78 -17.57
C ALA A 295 6.10 -6.13 -16.82
N ALA A 296 5.29 -7.08 -17.31
CA ALA A 296 5.25 -8.43 -16.75
C ALA A 296 6.61 -9.14 -16.94
N ASP A 297 7.21 -9.55 -15.83
CA ASP A 297 8.45 -10.32 -15.82
C ASP A 297 8.25 -11.72 -16.43
N ASP A 298 9.31 -12.32 -16.98
CA ASP A 298 9.23 -13.63 -17.60
C ASP A 298 8.88 -14.73 -16.57
N THR A 299 9.23 -14.50 -15.30
CA THR A 299 8.78 -15.31 -14.15
C THR A 299 7.26 -15.34 -13.98
N ASP A 300 6.56 -14.25 -14.32
CA ASP A 300 5.11 -14.17 -14.20
C ASP A 300 4.42 -14.70 -15.47
N LYS A 301 5.00 -14.48 -16.65
CA LYS A 301 4.56 -15.13 -17.90
C LYS A 301 4.65 -16.65 -17.80
N GLY A 302 5.71 -17.18 -17.18
CA GLY A 302 5.89 -18.62 -16.95
C GLY A 302 4.88 -19.26 -16.00
N LYS A 303 4.17 -18.49 -15.18
CA LYS A 303 3.07 -18.98 -14.32
C LYS A 303 1.72 -19.00 -15.03
N VAL A 304 1.60 -18.37 -16.21
CA VAL A 304 0.37 -18.44 -17.01
C VAL A 304 0.25 -19.83 -17.60
N ASN A 305 -0.90 -20.47 -17.41
CA ASN A 305 -1.21 -21.77 -18.02
C ASN A 305 -1.49 -21.57 -19.54
N MET A 306 -0.41 -21.41 -20.30
CA MET A 306 -0.45 -21.20 -21.75
C MET A 306 -1.26 -22.28 -22.50
N PRO A 307 -1.18 -23.58 -22.17
CA PRO A 307 -2.09 -24.59 -22.74
C PRO A 307 -3.58 -24.26 -22.57
N LEU A 308 -4.00 -23.76 -21.41
CA LEU A 308 -5.40 -23.37 -21.17
C LEU A 308 -5.81 -22.10 -21.94
N VAL A 309 -4.90 -21.12 -22.07
CA VAL A 309 -5.11 -19.92 -22.89
C VAL A 309 -5.24 -20.28 -24.37
N VAL A 310 -4.36 -21.15 -24.88
CA VAL A 310 -4.42 -21.65 -26.26
C VAL A 310 -5.68 -22.47 -26.51
N LEU A 311 -6.02 -23.41 -25.61
CA LEU A 311 -7.21 -24.25 -25.74
C LEU A 311 -8.51 -23.43 -25.75
N SER A 312 -8.65 -22.46 -24.84
CA SER A 312 -9.82 -21.57 -24.81
C SER A 312 -9.91 -20.67 -26.05
N THR A 313 -8.79 -20.16 -26.55
CA THR A 313 -8.74 -19.40 -27.80
C THR A 313 -9.14 -20.24 -29.01
N LEU A 314 -8.62 -21.48 -29.12
CA LEU A 314 -8.97 -22.41 -30.19
C LEU A 314 -10.45 -22.82 -30.13
N ALA A 315 -10.98 -23.07 -28.92
CA ALA A 315 -12.40 -23.38 -28.73
C ALA A 315 -13.31 -22.22 -29.17
N ALA A 316 -12.97 -20.98 -28.80
CA ALA A 316 -13.71 -19.80 -29.22
C ALA A 316 -13.66 -19.58 -30.75
N LEU A 317 -12.51 -19.79 -31.37
CA LEU A 317 -12.33 -19.70 -32.83
C LEU A 317 -13.14 -20.78 -33.55
N PHE A 318 -13.10 -22.03 -33.06
CA PHE A 318 -13.89 -23.14 -33.60
C PHE A 318 -15.41 -22.88 -33.49
N LEU A 319 -15.90 -22.39 -32.35
CA LEU A 319 -17.30 -21.99 -32.16
C LEU A 319 -17.71 -20.89 -33.14
N GLY A 320 -16.88 -19.86 -33.32
CA GLY A 320 -17.14 -18.78 -34.29
C GLY A 320 -17.22 -19.28 -35.73
N MET A 321 -16.29 -20.16 -36.15
CA MET A 321 -16.33 -20.79 -37.47
C MET A 321 -17.55 -21.70 -37.65
N LEU A 322 -17.91 -22.49 -36.64
CA LEU A 322 -19.04 -23.41 -36.67
C LEU A 322 -20.37 -22.65 -36.86
N PHE A 323 -20.60 -21.59 -36.09
CA PHE A 323 -21.80 -20.77 -36.25
C PHE A 323 -21.84 -20.03 -37.60
N SER A 324 -20.70 -19.52 -38.08
CA SER A 324 -20.58 -18.91 -39.41
C SER A 324 -20.91 -19.92 -40.53
N PHE A 325 -20.40 -21.15 -40.44
CA PHE A 325 -20.66 -22.22 -41.39
C PHE A 325 -22.15 -22.61 -41.43
N VAL A 326 -22.77 -22.77 -40.25
CA VAL A 326 -24.20 -23.12 -40.13
C VAL A 326 -25.10 -22.01 -40.66
N GLU A 327 -24.79 -20.73 -40.42
CA GLU A 327 -25.65 -19.61 -40.83
C GLU A 327 -25.43 -19.17 -42.29
N HIS A 328 -24.21 -19.22 -42.81
CA HIS A 328 -23.90 -18.74 -44.17
C HIS A 328 -23.73 -19.89 -45.18
N THR A 329 -22.85 -20.84 -44.87
CA THR A 329 -22.39 -21.83 -45.86
C THR A 329 -23.41 -22.94 -46.10
N ARG A 330 -24.09 -23.42 -45.04
CA ARG A 330 -25.11 -24.48 -45.16
C ARG A 330 -26.34 -24.04 -45.98
N PRO A 331 -27.04 -22.93 -45.68
CA PRO A 331 -28.21 -22.54 -46.46
C PRO A 331 -27.86 -22.15 -47.90
N LEU A 332 -26.70 -21.51 -48.14
CA LEU A 332 -26.23 -21.19 -49.49
C LEU A 332 -26.01 -22.46 -50.32
N LYS A 333 -25.39 -23.50 -49.76
CA LYS A 333 -25.23 -24.80 -50.45
C LYS A 333 -26.56 -25.47 -50.75
N VAL A 334 -27.51 -25.47 -49.80
CA VAL A 334 -28.86 -26.05 -50.00
C VAL A 334 -29.59 -25.29 -51.12
N PHE A 335 -29.62 -23.96 -51.06
CA PHE A 335 -30.23 -23.10 -52.07
C PHE A 335 -29.61 -23.31 -53.46
N ALA A 336 -28.27 -23.24 -53.58
CA ALA A 336 -27.58 -23.47 -54.85
C ALA A 336 -27.85 -24.88 -55.41
N SER A 337 -27.96 -25.91 -54.56
CA SER A 337 -28.29 -27.26 -55.00
C SER A 337 -29.71 -27.38 -55.54
N GLN A 338 -30.70 -26.80 -54.85
CA GLN A 338 -32.11 -26.85 -55.29
C GLN A 338 -32.35 -26.01 -56.54
N VAL A 339 -31.74 -24.81 -56.66
CA VAL A 339 -31.80 -24.01 -57.90
C VAL A 339 -31.19 -24.77 -59.08
N LYS A 340 -30.12 -25.55 -58.86
CA LYS A 340 -29.51 -26.40 -59.92
C LYS A 340 -30.40 -27.57 -60.34
N LEU A 341 -31.18 -28.16 -59.42
CA LEU A 341 -32.15 -29.23 -59.72
C LEU A 341 -33.38 -28.66 -60.45
N PHE A 342 -33.86 -27.49 -60.03
CA PHE A 342 -34.94 -26.76 -60.67
C PHE A 342 -34.60 -26.33 -62.10
N GLY A 343 -33.38 -25.84 -62.34
CA GLY A 343 -32.89 -25.51 -63.69
C GLY A 343 -32.82 -26.70 -64.66
N LYS A 344 -32.94 -27.94 -64.16
CA LYS A 344 -33.09 -29.15 -64.97
C LYS A 344 -34.54 -29.66 -65.09
N GLY A 345 -35.48 -29.04 -64.38
CA GLY A 345 -36.87 -29.50 -64.29
C GLY A 345 -37.09 -30.69 -63.36
N GLU A 346 -36.10 -31.07 -62.54
CA GLU A 346 -36.17 -32.26 -61.65
C GLU A 346 -36.98 -31.99 -60.35
N VAL A 347 -37.08 -30.73 -59.90
CA VAL A 347 -37.69 -30.34 -58.61
C VAL A 347 -38.31 -28.95 -58.72
N GLU A 348 -39.45 -28.70 -58.07
CA GLU A 348 -40.07 -27.38 -57.94
C GLU A 348 -39.46 -26.57 -56.77
N LEU A 349 -39.20 -25.28 -56.99
CA LEU A 349 -38.62 -24.37 -55.99
C LEU A 349 -39.66 -23.88 -54.98
N GLN A 350 -39.99 -24.72 -53.99
CA GLN A 350 -40.95 -24.34 -52.94
C GLN A 350 -40.34 -23.31 -51.94
N PRO A 351 -40.93 -22.10 -51.78
CA PRO A 351 -40.40 -21.08 -50.87
C PRO A 351 -40.41 -21.47 -49.38
N SER A 352 -41.21 -22.47 -48.99
CA SER A 352 -41.30 -23.05 -47.64
C SER A 352 -39.98 -23.68 -47.16
N ASN A 353 -39.18 -24.23 -48.07
CA ASN A 353 -37.92 -24.90 -47.77
C ASN A 353 -36.79 -23.92 -47.42
N PHE A 354 -36.98 -22.62 -47.69
CA PHE A 354 -36.00 -21.57 -47.48
C PHE A 354 -36.41 -20.59 -46.37
N ARG A 355 -35.43 -19.86 -45.84
CA ARG A 355 -35.64 -18.88 -44.75
C ARG A 355 -34.92 -17.57 -45.06
N GLY A 356 -35.50 -16.46 -44.60
CA GLY A 356 -34.98 -15.11 -44.83
C GLY A 356 -34.91 -14.78 -46.31
N THR A 357 -33.87 -14.04 -46.72
CA THR A 357 -33.68 -13.55 -48.09
C THR A 357 -33.77 -14.63 -49.16
N TYR A 358 -33.31 -15.87 -48.88
CA TYR A 358 -33.42 -16.98 -49.83
C TYR A 358 -34.88 -17.35 -50.15
N ARG A 359 -35.81 -17.22 -49.18
CA ARG A 359 -37.25 -17.43 -49.42
C ARG A 359 -37.83 -16.34 -50.34
N THR A 360 -37.43 -15.09 -50.14
CA THR A 360 -37.82 -13.97 -51.01
C THR A 360 -37.33 -14.20 -52.44
N ILE A 361 -36.03 -14.48 -52.61
CA ILE A 361 -35.44 -14.79 -53.93
C ILE A 361 -36.15 -15.98 -54.60
N THR A 362 -36.58 -16.99 -53.82
CA THR A 362 -37.34 -18.14 -54.38
C THR A 362 -38.72 -17.72 -54.87
N SER A 363 -39.43 -16.86 -54.11
CA SER A 363 -40.73 -16.30 -54.54
C SER A 363 -40.54 -15.48 -55.81
N ASP A 364 -39.64 -14.49 -55.78
CA ASP A 364 -39.38 -13.57 -56.89
C ASP A 364 -38.98 -14.32 -58.18
N LEU A 365 -38.28 -15.46 -58.05
CA LEU A 365 -37.91 -16.32 -59.17
C LEU A 365 -39.10 -17.11 -59.73
N ASN A 366 -39.96 -17.68 -58.88
CA ASN A 366 -41.18 -18.36 -59.32
C ASN A 366 -42.15 -17.34 -59.96
N ASP A 367 -42.41 -16.23 -59.27
CA ASP A 367 -43.24 -15.12 -59.73
C ASP A 367 -42.72 -14.57 -61.07
N GLY A 368 -41.39 -14.45 -61.23
CA GLY A 368 -40.74 -14.04 -62.48
C GLY A 368 -40.92 -15.04 -63.62
N ILE A 369 -40.88 -16.34 -63.34
CA ILE A 369 -41.08 -17.41 -64.33
C ILE A 369 -42.55 -17.51 -64.74
N ASP A 370 -43.49 -17.41 -63.80
CA ASP A 370 -44.92 -17.39 -64.11
C ASP A 370 -45.31 -16.15 -64.94
N ASN A 371 -44.71 -14.99 -64.65
CA ASN A 371 -44.83 -13.79 -65.47
C ASN A 371 -44.18 -13.93 -66.86
N ALA A 372 -43.12 -14.74 -67.01
CA ALA A 372 -42.50 -15.02 -68.31
C ALA A 372 -43.33 -16.02 -69.14
N VAL A 373 -43.85 -17.09 -68.52
CA VAL A 373 -44.70 -18.11 -69.17
C VAL A 373 -46.02 -17.50 -69.64
N SER A 374 -46.65 -16.66 -68.80
CA SER A 374 -47.90 -15.97 -69.15
C SER A 374 -47.72 -14.93 -70.27
N LYS A 375 -46.58 -14.26 -70.37
CA LYS A 375 -46.24 -13.39 -71.51
C LYS A 375 -45.82 -14.16 -72.77
N GLY A 376 -45.33 -15.39 -72.62
CA GLY A 376 -44.89 -16.26 -73.71
C GLY A 376 -45.98 -17.12 -74.36
N GLY A 377 -47.24 -17.02 -73.91
CA GLY A 377 -48.36 -17.79 -74.48
C GLY A 377 -48.39 -19.28 -74.12
N GLY A 378 -47.66 -19.70 -73.07
CA GLY A 378 -47.66 -21.09 -72.61
C GLY A 378 -48.85 -21.40 -71.69
N SER A 379 -49.49 -22.56 -71.88
CA SER A 379 -50.51 -23.04 -70.95
C SER A 379 -49.94 -23.32 -69.57
N ARG A 380 -50.63 -22.88 -68.51
CA ARG A 380 -50.30 -23.24 -67.11
C ARG A 380 -50.14 -24.76 -66.99
N ARG A 381 -49.08 -25.23 -66.32
CA ARG A 381 -48.95 -26.66 -66.00
C ARG A 381 -50.11 -27.08 -65.11
N ALA A 382 -50.88 -28.06 -65.58
CA ALA A 382 -51.93 -28.67 -64.78
C ALA A 382 -51.30 -29.56 -63.70
N ALA A 383 -51.42 -29.14 -62.44
CA ALA A 383 -51.26 -29.99 -61.27
C ALA A 383 -52.61 -30.09 -60.57
N ASP A 384 -53.08 -31.32 -60.38
CA ASP A 384 -54.25 -31.78 -59.62
C ASP A 384 -55.51 -30.89 -59.54
N LEU A 385 -56.37 -31.05 -60.55
CA LEU A 385 -57.83 -30.92 -60.40
C LEU A 385 -58.51 -32.25 -60.00
N SER A 386 -57.77 -33.37 -60.03
CA SER A 386 -58.23 -34.73 -59.72
C SER A 386 -58.30 -35.06 -58.22
N GLN A 387 -57.57 -34.34 -57.36
CA GLN A 387 -57.51 -34.63 -55.93
C GLN A 387 -58.48 -33.80 -55.07
N VAL A 388 -59.28 -32.91 -55.68
CA VAL A 388 -60.22 -32.00 -54.98
C VAL A 388 -61.69 -32.35 -55.27
N LEU A 389 -61.99 -33.24 -56.21
CA LEU A 389 -63.33 -33.73 -56.52
C LEU A 389 -63.37 -35.27 -56.45
N GLY A 390 -63.76 -35.80 -55.28
CA GLY A 390 -64.01 -37.24 -55.08
C GLY A 390 -65.44 -37.63 -55.45
N ASP A 391 -65.62 -38.88 -55.88
CA ASP A 391 -66.86 -39.38 -56.50
C ASP A 391 -68.13 -39.31 -55.64
N MET A 392 -69.25 -39.11 -56.34
CA MET A 392 -70.61 -39.05 -55.79
C MET A 392 -71.39 -40.33 -56.18
N PRO A 393 -71.94 -41.10 -55.21
CA PRO A 393 -72.86 -42.19 -55.50
C PRO A 393 -74.33 -41.79 -55.34
N ASP A 394 -75.13 -41.97 -56.39
CA ASP A 394 -76.57 -41.68 -56.38
C ASP A 394 -77.43 -42.86 -55.87
N GLN A 395 -78.01 -42.67 -54.67
CA GLN A 395 -79.44 -42.94 -54.33
C GLN A 395 -80.03 -44.38 -54.35
N PRO A 396 -81.24 -44.61 -53.80
CA PRO A 396 -81.72 -44.28 -52.44
C PRO A 396 -82.45 -45.48 -51.77
N GLN A 397 -83.01 -45.29 -50.55
CA GLN A 397 -84.08 -46.04 -49.80
C GLN A 397 -83.67 -46.15 -48.29
N MET A 398 -84.47 -45.88 -47.25
CA MET A 398 -85.86 -45.39 -47.06
C MET A 398 -85.96 -44.64 -45.70
N SER A 399 -87.03 -43.87 -45.49
CA SER A 399 -87.23 -42.89 -44.40
C SER A 399 -87.57 -43.45 -43.00
N ALA A 400 -87.28 -42.69 -41.93
CA ALA A 400 -88.01 -42.73 -40.64
C ALA A 400 -87.74 -41.51 -39.72
N PHE A 401 -88.76 -40.67 -39.46
CA PHE A 401 -88.98 -39.77 -38.28
C PHE A 401 -87.87 -38.76 -37.84
N SER A 402 -88.13 -37.53 -37.39
CA SER A 402 -89.36 -36.72 -37.22
C SER A 402 -89.02 -35.24 -36.93
N PHE A 403 -89.85 -34.30 -37.42
CA PHE A 403 -89.93 -32.87 -37.02
C PHE A 403 -90.53 -32.69 -35.59
N PRO A 404 -90.61 -31.49 -34.95
CA PRO A 404 -90.57 -30.08 -35.44
C PRO A 404 -89.57 -29.17 -34.68
N GLY A 405 -89.47 -27.84 -34.86
CA GLY A 405 -90.12 -26.81 -35.72
C GLY A 405 -89.42 -25.45 -35.46
N GLU A 406 -89.25 -24.57 -36.46
CA GLU A 406 -90.05 -23.32 -36.66
C GLU A 406 -89.65 -22.16 -35.70
N GLU A 407 -89.62 -20.86 -35.99
CA GLU A 407 -89.75 -19.96 -37.17
C GLU A 407 -89.25 -18.55 -36.73
N GLU A 408 -88.84 -17.54 -37.52
CA GLU A 408 -88.51 -17.34 -38.95
C GLU A 408 -87.49 -16.14 -39.04
N THR A 409 -87.60 -15.24 -40.02
CA THR A 409 -86.80 -14.00 -40.28
C THR A 409 -87.76 -12.80 -40.58
N PRO A 410 -87.41 -11.60 -41.16
CA PRO A 410 -86.14 -10.87 -41.34
C PRO A 410 -86.15 -9.38 -40.78
N PRO A 411 -86.00 -8.24 -41.53
CA PRO A 411 -85.00 -7.15 -41.27
C PRO A 411 -85.66 -5.74 -41.00
N PRO A 412 -85.09 -4.51 -41.22
CA PRO A 412 -83.76 -4.02 -41.70
C PRO A 412 -83.17 -2.72 -41.02
N SER A 413 -82.16 -2.09 -41.67
CA SER A 413 -81.71 -0.64 -41.62
C SER A 413 -80.92 -0.07 -40.41
N GLY A 414 -79.90 0.78 -40.68
CA GLY A 414 -79.12 1.62 -39.71
C GLY A 414 -79.55 3.12 -39.75
N PRO A 415 -78.70 4.16 -39.49
CA PRO A 415 -77.29 4.26 -39.02
C PRO A 415 -77.09 5.28 -37.83
N PHE A 416 -75.93 5.97 -37.70
CA PHE A 416 -75.56 7.07 -36.74
C PHE A 416 -75.30 6.66 -35.25
N ASP A 417 -74.54 7.36 -34.38
CA ASP A 417 -73.60 8.51 -34.47
C ASP A 417 -72.49 8.44 -33.36
N ALA A 418 -71.65 9.47 -33.22
CA ALA A 418 -70.44 9.54 -32.36
C ALA A 418 -70.66 10.09 -30.90
N PRO A 419 -69.62 10.49 -30.09
CA PRO A 419 -69.59 10.34 -28.61
C PRO A 419 -70.03 11.59 -27.79
N PRO A 420 -69.89 11.62 -26.44
CA PRO A 420 -68.71 12.30 -25.84
C PRO A 420 -68.22 11.82 -24.43
N SER A 421 -67.25 12.56 -23.90
CA SER A 421 -66.33 12.32 -22.75
C SER A 421 -66.84 12.63 -21.32
N SER A 422 -66.03 12.29 -20.29
CA SER A 422 -66.06 12.94 -18.95
C SER A 422 -64.67 12.97 -18.24
N VAL A 423 -64.56 13.75 -17.13
CA VAL A 423 -63.30 14.31 -16.53
C VAL A 423 -63.54 14.68 -15.02
N SER A 424 -62.60 15.01 -14.11
CA SER A 424 -61.11 15.19 -14.10
C SER A 424 -60.49 15.20 -12.67
N ALA A 425 -59.27 14.67 -12.48
CA ALA A 425 -58.23 15.11 -11.50
C ALA A 425 -58.57 15.11 -9.96
N PRO A 426 -57.71 15.58 -9.02
CA PRO A 426 -56.35 15.09 -8.63
C PRO A 426 -56.02 15.00 -7.08
N LEU A 427 -54.90 14.32 -6.70
CA LEU A 427 -53.91 14.51 -5.56
C LEU A 427 -54.36 14.86 -4.09
N PRO A 428 -53.64 14.49 -2.97
CA PRO A 428 -52.19 14.75 -2.71
C PRO A 428 -51.43 13.68 -1.82
N SER A 429 -50.57 14.08 -0.84
CA SER A 429 -49.22 13.49 -0.62
C SER A 429 -48.72 13.26 0.85
N VAL A 430 -47.80 12.27 1.03
CA VAL A 430 -46.79 12.01 2.14
C VAL A 430 -47.24 11.88 3.62
N PRO A 431 -46.39 11.43 4.61
CA PRO A 431 -45.21 10.53 4.60
C PRO A 431 -45.20 9.42 5.72
N GLY A 432 -44.28 8.43 5.65
CA GLY A 432 -43.73 7.76 6.87
C GLY A 432 -43.40 6.26 6.82
N GLY A 433 -42.35 5.84 7.54
CA GLY A 433 -42.03 4.42 7.88
C GLY A 433 -40.77 3.84 7.22
N GLY A 434 -39.74 3.54 8.00
CA GLY A 434 -38.44 3.01 7.51
C GLY A 434 -38.36 1.47 7.41
N PRO A 435 -37.29 0.91 6.79
CA PRO A 435 -37.15 -0.52 6.55
C PRO A 435 -36.49 -1.29 7.70
N PRO A 436 -36.82 -2.58 7.91
CA PRO A 436 -36.15 -3.45 8.88
C PRO A 436 -34.82 -4.00 8.34
N VAL A 437 -33.87 -4.22 9.25
CA VAL A 437 -32.57 -4.85 8.98
C VAL A 437 -32.69 -6.38 9.07
N SER A 438 -32.05 -7.11 8.16
CA SER A 438 -31.73 -8.53 8.37
C SER A 438 -30.44 -8.95 7.65
N SER A 439 -29.80 -9.98 8.21
CA SER A 439 -28.35 -10.18 8.12
C SER A 439 -27.94 -11.48 7.43
N ARG A 440 -26.93 -11.37 6.56
CA ARG A 440 -26.03 -12.42 6.01
C ARG A 440 -24.84 -11.64 5.41
N GLY A 441 -23.57 -12.03 5.52
CA GLY A 441 -22.94 -13.19 6.14
C GLY A 441 -21.56 -13.35 5.48
N LEU A 442 -20.47 -12.98 6.17
CA LEU A 442 -19.11 -13.01 5.60
C LEU A 442 -18.53 -14.44 5.60
N PRO A 443 -17.87 -14.89 4.51
CA PRO A 443 -17.10 -16.13 4.50
C PRO A 443 -15.71 -15.96 5.14
N GLU A 444 -15.18 -17.07 5.68
CA GLU A 444 -13.82 -17.18 6.24
C GLU A 444 -12.74 -17.37 5.14
N PRO A 445 -11.45 -17.11 5.46
CA PRO A 445 -10.35 -17.27 4.51
C PRO A 445 -9.92 -18.75 4.36
N SER A 446 -9.75 -19.19 3.11
CA SER A 446 -9.26 -20.54 2.80
C SER A 446 -7.76 -20.70 3.08
N ALA A 447 -7.35 -21.92 3.47
CA ALA A 447 -5.96 -22.29 3.68
C ALA A 447 -5.20 -22.45 2.36
N GLY A 448 -3.91 -22.08 2.35
CA GLY A 448 -3.03 -22.27 1.20
C GLY A 448 -2.56 -23.73 1.06
N PRO A 449 -2.44 -24.27 -0.17
CA PRO A 449 -1.88 -25.59 -0.41
C PRO A 449 -0.34 -25.59 -0.29
N SER A 450 0.19 -26.75 0.08
CA SER A 450 1.62 -27.06 0.20
C SER A 450 2.34 -27.08 -1.16
N SER A 451 3.66 -26.87 -1.14
CA SER A 451 4.57 -27.23 -2.24
C SER A 451 5.49 -28.39 -1.84
N PRO A 452 5.88 -29.26 -2.80
CA PRO A 452 6.53 -30.53 -2.50
C PRO A 452 8.06 -30.42 -2.36
N SER A 453 8.64 -31.43 -1.72
CA SER A 453 10.08 -31.60 -1.52
C SER A 453 10.78 -32.16 -2.76
N ALA A 454 11.98 -31.67 -3.08
CA ALA A 454 12.92 -32.30 -4.00
C ALA A 454 14.33 -32.33 -3.36
N LYS A 455 14.95 -33.52 -3.36
CA LYS A 455 16.20 -33.82 -2.64
C LYS A 455 17.45 -33.42 -3.45
N LYS A 456 18.49 -32.92 -2.77
CA LYS A 456 19.89 -33.25 -3.11
C LYS A 456 20.80 -33.24 -1.86
N ALA A 457 21.95 -33.89 -1.98
CA ALA A 457 22.72 -34.50 -0.88
C ALA A 457 23.72 -33.56 -0.15
N PRO A 458 24.29 -33.95 1.02
CA PRO A 458 24.95 -33.05 1.96
C PRO A 458 26.48 -33.11 1.97
N LEU A 459 27.14 -32.03 2.40
CA LEU A 459 28.52 -31.98 2.90
C LEU A 459 28.63 -30.96 4.07
N PRO A 460 29.67 -31.05 4.94
CA PRO A 460 29.50 -30.81 6.37
C PRO A 460 29.83 -29.38 6.85
N ILE A 461 29.25 -29.01 7.99
CA ILE A 461 29.62 -27.81 8.77
C ILE A 461 30.32 -28.28 10.06
N PRO A 462 31.51 -27.75 10.40
CA PRO A 462 32.22 -28.13 11.62
C PRO A 462 31.62 -27.48 12.88
N THR A 463 31.73 -28.17 14.01
CA THR A 463 31.39 -27.67 15.34
C THR A 463 32.47 -26.74 15.91
N PRO A 464 32.10 -25.76 16.74
CA PRO A 464 33.00 -25.17 17.74
C PRO A 464 32.66 -25.64 19.17
N THR A 465 33.71 -25.99 19.90
CA THR A 465 33.77 -26.44 21.30
C THR A 465 33.68 -25.23 22.28
N PRO A 466 33.43 -25.40 23.61
CA PRO A 466 33.06 -24.29 24.51
C PRO A 466 34.17 -23.78 25.47
N SER A 467 33.85 -22.71 26.22
CA SER A 467 34.58 -22.13 27.38
C SER A 467 35.87 -21.33 27.06
N PRO A 468 36.42 -20.44 27.97
CA PRO A 468 36.22 -20.40 29.43
C PRO A 468 36.03 -19.04 30.16
N ALA A 469 35.57 -19.17 31.41
CA ALA A 469 35.83 -18.42 32.67
C ALA A 469 36.34 -16.95 32.74
N ALA A 470 35.49 -16.09 33.35
CA ALA A 470 35.69 -15.25 34.55
C ALA A 470 37.04 -14.58 34.95
N VAL A 471 37.00 -13.27 35.25
CA VAL A 471 37.52 -12.61 36.50
C VAL A 471 36.63 -11.38 36.86
N ALA A 472 36.48 -11.07 38.16
CA ALA A 472 35.74 -9.92 38.75
C ALA A 472 36.70 -8.73 39.10
N PRO A 473 36.42 -7.69 39.94
CA PRO A 473 35.22 -7.33 40.73
C PRO A 473 34.83 -5.81 40.77
N ALA A 474 33.79 -5.49 41.57
CA ALA A 474 33.55 -4.29 42.43
C ALA A 474 34.15 -2.91 42.08
N ALA A 475 33.48 -1.75 42.21
CA ALA A 475 32.14 -1.37 42.72
C ALA A 475 31.73 -0.02 42.03
N ALA A 476 30.65 0.71 42.34
CA ALA A 476 29.61 0.63 43.38
C ALA A 476 28.23 1.11 42.83
N ALA A 477 27.34 1.63 43.69
CA ALA A 477 26.02 2.17 43.35
C ALA A 477 25.65 3.34 44.33
N PRO A 478 24.48 4.03 44.27
CA PRO A 478 23.14 3.42 44.30
C PRO A 478 22.08 4.01 43.34
N ALA A 479 21.17 3.16 42.88
CA ALA A 479 19.83 3.55 42.42
C ALA A 479 18.80 2.63 43.10
N ALA A 480 17.72 3.20 43.62
CA ALA A 480 16.78 2.47 44.48
C ALA A 480 15.98 1.39 43.73
N ALA A 481 15.77 0.26 44.39
CA ALA A 481 15.12 -0.91 43.80
C ALA A 481 13.58 -0.84 43.86
N ALA A 482 12.93 -1.31 42.80
CA ALA A 482 11.59 -1.87 42.86
C ALA A 482 11.72 -3.41 42.81
N PRO A 483 11.05 -4.16 43.71
CA PRO A 483 11.29 -5.60 43.83
C PRO A 483 10.65 -6.39 42.69
N ALA A 484 11.37 -7.40 42.21
CA ALA A 484 10.78 -8.49 41.44
C ALA A 484 9.99 -9.39 42.40
N ALA A 485 8.66 -9.41 42.27
CA ALA A 485 7.79 -10.33 42.99
C ALA A 485 7.47 -11.56 42.12
N ALA A 486 7.32 -12.72 42.77
CA ALA A 486 7.15 -14.01 42.13
C ALA A 486 5.81 -14.15 41.37
N ALA A 487 5.75 -15.11 40.45
CA ALA A 487 4.49 -15.55 39.85
C ALA A 487 3.69 -16.39 40.87
N PRO A 488 2.42 -16.07 41.15
CA PRO A 488 1.49 -17.00 41.77
C PRO A 488 0.86 -17.93 40.72
N ALA A 489 0.56 -19.16 41.14
CA ALA A 489 -0.41 -20.00 40.46
C ALA A 489 -1.82 -19.62 40.94
N ASP A 490 -2.82 -19.85 40.09
CA ASP A 490 -4.25 -19.81 40.41
C ASP A 490 -4.78 -18.49 41.02
N GLU A 491 -4.60 -17.37 40.31
CA GLU A 491 -5.38 -16.14 40.54
C GLU A 491 -6.82 -16.31 40.01
N ASP A 492 -7.80 -15.89 40.81
CA ASP A 492 -9.20 -15.82 40.39
C ASP A 492 -9.35 -14.86 39.20
N PRO A 493 -10.07 -15.24 38.12
CA PRO A 493 -10.18 -14.41 36.91
C PRO A 493 -10.88 -13.07 37.16
N ASP A 494 -11.56 -12.93 38.30
CA ASP A 494 -12.23 -11.70 38.72
C ASP A 494 -11.26 -10.65 39.28
N GLU A 495 -10.08 -11.03 39.78
CA GLU A 495 -9.06 -10.08 40.25
C GLU A 495 -8.27 -9.48 39.09
N GLU A 496 -7.80 -10.32 38.14
CA GLU A 496 -7.20 -9.87 36.87
C GLU A 496 -8.13 -8.83 36.19
N TRP A 497 -9.44 -9.09 36.16
CA TRP A 497 -10.42 -8.22 35.49
C TRP A 497 -10.67 -6.90 36.22
N GLN A 498 -10.53 -6.84 37.55
CA GLN A 498 -10.56 -5.57 38.29
C GLN A 498 -9.35 -4.69 37.97
N VAL A 499 -8.16 -5.26 37.84
CA VAL A 499 -6.94 -4.52 37.45
C VAL A 499 -7.10 -3.96 36.04
N ILE A 500 -7.52 -4.80 35.08
CA ILE A 500 -7.77 -4.38 33.70
C ILE A 500 -8.87 -3.30 33.60
N TYR A 501 -9.88 -3.33 34.48
CA TYR A 501 -10.89 -2.27 34.55
C TYR A 501 -10.31 -0.92 35.01
N LYS A 502 -9.48 -0.92 36.06
CA LYS A 502 -8.80 0.30 36.54
C LYS A 502 -7.91 0.91 35.45
N ASP A 503 -7.12 0.08 34.78
CA ASP A 503 -6.27 0.52 33.65
C ASP A 503 -7.11 1.08 32.48
N PHE A 504 -8.28 0.50 32.20
CA PHE A 504 -9.16 0.93 31.12
C PHE A 504 -9.90 2.24 31.43
N VAL A 505 -10.29 2.46 32.70
CA VAL A 505 -10.85 3.74 33.16
C VAL A 505 -9.78 4.83 33.11
N ALA A 506 -8.57 4.57 33.62
CA ALA A 506 -7.45 5.51 33.55
C ALA A 506 -7.06 5.86 32.09
N ALA A 507 -7.14 4.89 31.16
CA ALA A 507 -6.94 5.16 29.74
C ALA A 507 -8.08 5.99 29.11
N LYS A 508 -9.34 5.80 29.54
CA LYS A 508 -10.49 6.61 29.08
C LYS A 508 -10.40 8.06 29.57
N GLU A 509 -10.01 8.27 30.82
CA GLU A 509 -9.79 9.60 31.40
C GLU A 509 -8.67 10.34 30.65
N LYS A 510 -7.53 9.69 30.38
CA LYS A 510 -6.44 10.23 29.56
C LYS A 510 -6.87 10.57 28.13
N CYS A 511 -7.81 9.80 27.56
CA CYS A 511 -8.38 10.05 26.24
C CYS A 511 -9.52 11.10 26.23
N GLY A 512 -9.94 11.63 27.38
CA GLY A 512 -11.04 12.61 27.48
C GLY A 512 -12.42 12.04 27.15
N GLU A 513 -12.64 10.73 27.25
CA GLU A 513 -13.95 10.11 27.01
C GLU A 513 -14.82 10.15 28.26
N LYS A 514 -16.12 10.51 28.12
CA LYS A 514 -17.08 10.45 29.23
C LYS A 514 -17.19 9.02 29.80
N THR A 515 -17.00 8.91 31.11
CA THR A 515 -17.10 7.66 31.89
C THR A 515 -18.50 7.42 32.49
N ASP A 516 -19.41 8.39 32.37
CA ASP A 516 -20.78 8.32 32.91
C ASP A 516 -21.52 7.04 32.46
N GLY A 517 -21.94 6.21 33.43
CA GLY A 517 -22.72 4.98 33.19
C GLY A 517 -21.91 3.73 32.83
N PHE A 518 -20.58 3.81 32.80
CA PHE A 518 -19.67 2.67 32.63
C PHE A 518 -19.38 2.02 34.00
N THR A 519 -19.94 0.84 34.25
CA THR A 519 -19.78 0.11 35.51
C THR A 519 -19.02 -1.21 35.32
N TYR A 520 -18.34 -1.65 36.38
CA TYR A 520 -17.56 -2.89 36.39
C TYR A 520 -18.34 -4.11 35.89
N GLU A 521 -19.61 -4.26 36.28
CA GLU A 521 -20.47 -5.38 35.85
C GLU A 521 -20.67 -5.44 34.33
N LYS A 522 -20.90 -4.30 33.66
CA LYS A 522 -21.03 -4.24 32.19
C LYS A 522 -19.71 -4.57 31.50
N PHE A 523 -18.60 -4.15 32.09
CA PHE A 523 -17.26 -4.46 31.59
C PHE A 523 -16.92 -5.95 31.72
N LYS A 524 -17.14 -6.52 32.91
CA LYS A 524 -16.99 -7.94 33.23
C LYS A 524 -17.80 -8.82 32.28
N GLN A 525 -19.07 -8.47 32.03
CA GLN A 525 -19.92 -9.19 31.07
C GLN A 525 -19.38 -9.12 29.63
N THR A 526 -18.74 -8.01 29.25
CA THR A 526 -18.13 -7.82 27.92
C THR A 526 -16.82 -8.59 27.78
N LEU A 527 -15.95 -8.57 28.79
CA LEU A 527 -14.72 -9.39 28.83
C LEU A 527 -15.04 -10.88 28.78
N ARG A 528 -16.04 -11.35 29.54
CA ARG A 528 -16.49 -12.75 29.51
C ARG A 528 -16.97 -13.17 28.12
N LYS A 529 -17.82 -12.38 27.46
CA LYS A 529 -18.28 -12.64 26.08
C LYS A 529 -17.12 -12.69 25.08
N ASN A 530 -16.16 -11.76 25.17
CA ASN A 530 -14.98 -11.75 24.30
C ASN A 530 -14.05 -12.94 24.55
N ARG A 531 -13.81 -13.31 25.81
CA ARG A 531 -13.05 -14.51 26.18
C ARG A 531 -13.69 -15.75 25.58
N ASP A 532 -14.97 -15.96 25.83
CA ASP A 532 -15.69 -17.17 25.42
C ASP A 532 -15.76 -17.28 23.88
N ALA A 533 -15.86 -16.16 23.15
CA ALA A 533 -15.76 -16.12 21.68
C ALA A 533 -14.35 -16.51 21.16
N ILE A 534 -13.28 -16.01 21.81
CA ILE A 534 -11.89 -16.32 21.43
C ILE A 534 -11.54 -17.77 21.76
N VAL A 535 -11.97 -18.29 22.92
CA VAL A 535 -11.81 -19.70 23.31
C VAL A 535 -12.49 -20.62 22.30
N ARG A 536 -13.73 -20.31 21.87
CA ARG A 536 -14.44 -21.07 20.82
C ARG A 536 -13.74 -21.03 19.47
N ARG A 537 -13.30 -19.85 19.00
CA ARG A 537 -12.67 -19.70 17.68
C ARG A 537 -11.26 -20.27 17.60
N HIS A 538 -10.46 -20.18 18.67
CA HIS A 538 -9.04 -20.55 18.63
C HIS A 538 -8.68 -21.82 19.44
N LYS A 539 -9.64 -22.43 20.15
CA LYS A 539 -9.47 -23.64 20.99
C LYS A 539 -8.34 -23.52 22.04
N VAL A 540 -8.23 -22.35 22.68
CA VAL A 540 -7.16 -22.04 23.65
C VAL A 540 -7.71 -21.99 25.08
N LYS A 541 -6.94 -22.49 26.07
CA LYS A 541 -7.37 -22.57 27.48
C LYS A 541 -7.37 -21.24 28.24
N ARG A 542 -6.44 -20.31 27.93
CA ARG A 542 -6.34 -18.98 28.58
C ARG A 542 -6.25 -17.84 27.56
N VAL A 543 -6.80 -16.68 27.92
CA VAL A 543 -6.76 -15.44 27.12
C VAL A 543 -6.41 -14.29 28.07
N LYS A 544 -5.32 -13.57 27.80
CA LYS A 544 -4.91 -12.39 28.58
C LYS A 544 -5.37 -11.12 27.88
N PHE A 545 -5.96 -10.19 28.62
CA PHE A 545 -6.36 -8.88 28.11
C PHE A 545 -5.31 -7.82 28.47
N SER A 546 -5.22 -6.79 27.62
CA SER A 546 -4.30 -5.66 27.79
C SER A 546 -4.97 -4.39 27.25
N VAL A 547 -4.84 -3.28 27.96
CA VAL A 547 -5.35 -1.97 27.54
C VAL A 547 -4.32 -1.31 26.61
N TYR A 548 -4.78 -0.68 25.53
CA TYR A 548 -3.94 0.10 24.63
C TYR A 548 -4.74 1.26 24.03
N GLU A 549 -4.07 2.36 23.71
CA GLU A 549 -4.69 3.51 23.06
C GLU A 549 -4.67 3.35 21.54
N LYS A 550 -5.80 3.60 20.88
CA LYS A 550 -5.93 3.55 19.42
C LYS A 550 -6.75 4.74 18.93
N GLN A 551 -6.14 5.61 18.13
CA GLN A 551 -6.79 6.79 17.53
C GLN A 551 -7.46 7.70 18.59
N GLY A 552 -6.80 7.91 19.73
CA GLY A 552 -7.32 8.75 20.82
C GLY A 552 -8.48 8.12 21.60
N LYS A 553 -8.63 6.79 21.56
CA LYS A 553 -9.63 6.03 22.32
C LYS A 553 -9.00 4.84 23.03
N ALA A 554 -9.49 4.53 24.22
CA ALA A 554 -9.07 3.36 24.98
C ALA A 554 -9.64 2.07 24.33
N ALA A 555 -8.77 1.11 24.04
CA ALA A 555 -9.12 -0.17 23.43
C ALA A 555 -8.54 -1.34 24.22
N LEU A 556 -9.15 -2.52 24.08
CA LEU A 556 -8.70 -3.77 24.70
C LEU A 556 -8.16 -4.73 23.64
N LYS A 557 -6.96 -5.27 23.88
CA LYS A 557 -6.35 -6.33 23.08
C LYS A 557 -6.35 -7.62 23.88
N ALA A 558 -7.08 -8.60 23.38
CA ALA A 558 -7.06 -9.97 23.89
C ALA A 558 -5.99 -10.78 23.15
N SER A 559 -5.11 -11.46 23.90
CA SER A 559 -4.07 -12.33 23.36
C SER A 559 -4.28 -13.75 23.88
N PRO A 560 -4.50 -14.74 23.01
CA PRO A 560 -4.64 -16.13 23.43
C PRO A 560 -3.29 -16.70 23.86
N ILE A 561 -3.23 -17.30 25.05
CA ILE A 561 -2.03 -17.96 25.58
C ILE A 561 -2.16 -19.46 25.30
N LYS A 562 -1.44 -19.95 24.28
CA LYS A 562 -1.32 -21.39 24.04
C LYS A 562 -0.56 -22.03 25.21
N SER A 563 -1.24 -22.95 25.90
CA SER A 563 -0.67 -23.94 26.82
C SER A 563 -0.24 -25.18 26.03
#